data_AF-A0A9W7AY65-F1
#
_entry.id   AF-A0A9W7AY65-F1
#
_cell.length_a   1.000
_cell.length_b   1.000
_cell.length_c   1.000
_cell.angle_alpha   90.00
_cell.angle_beta   90.00
_cell.angle_gamma   90.00
#
_symmetry.space_group_name_H-M   'P 1'
#
loop_
_entity.id
_entity.type
_entity.pdbx_description
1 polymer ?
#
loop_
_entity_poly.entity_id
_entity_poly.type
_entity_poly.pdbx_seq_one_letter_code
_entity_poly.pdbx_strand_id
1 'polypeptide(L)'
;MPSNQTVPLLLLVTWIVSTAPLSISSLPRNPLNSNSGVIRSISPHRSSFPLFCDPSVRDDDVDGGNDHAVDEISSELKFGRRIVKGLAKLSLLDYKWRKDIFTKAAASRSETQALNRLTGDTQTLKPLLRPMDFSSDEDELGPLGIAESKAVSWLEEVMDTEAARARAILDNDGVPVRPAKNEESPLGQIEKATVNFVDSVVQSEKARGEMAREEESVFGAFIPPSSLPSSSIGPLGKAESSVKTLLNDIFEAETVRAQLTNSGEEKRVVRPMDVGGPFGEAERLVSDIQMAEKKRAMEKSTDGKKFVRPMDATVKGPLGETEEKLVNLVDSLKVEETRRYQNLVENRPMNTNRKSVSGALESMSVGVLRAPVMLVKIAGRVKELLSGEGEGGSETDDDEADSNIEEEVTTTADSSEFQ
;
A
#
# COMPACT_ATOMS: atom_id res chain seq x y z
N MET A 1 30.78 14.47 -6.21
CA MET A 1 29.96 13.39 -6.80
C MET A 1 28.90 13.03 -5.79
N PRO A 2 27.61 13.29 -6.06
CA PRO A 2 26.61 13.27 -5.01
C PRO A 2 25.96 11.90 -4.84
N SER A 3 25.96 11.45 -3.58
CA SER A 3 24.87 10.82 -2.82
C SER A 3 23.89 9.88 -3.54
N ASN A 4 24.04 8.58 -3.25
CA ASN A 4 22.98 7.57 -3.33
C ASN A 4 21.78 7.99 -2.48
N GLN A 5 20.63 8.19 -3.11
CA GLN A 5 19.33 8.39 -2.46
C GLN A 5 18.69 7.04 -2.13
N THR A 6 18.84 6.59 -0.89
CA THR A 6 18.08 5.48 -0.30
C THR A 6 16.80 6.01 0.37
N VAL A 7 15.87 6.55 -0.43
CA VAL A 7 14.62 7.15 0.09
C VAL A 7 13.30 6.40 -0.27
N PRO A 8 13.20 5.37 -1.13
CA PRO A 8 11.86 4.89 -1.52
C PRO A 8 11.16 3.97 -0.50
N LEU A 9 11.85 3.44 0.52
CA LEU A 9 11.26 2.43 1.43
C LEU A 9 10.51 3.03 2.63
N LEU A 10 10.86 4.24 3.06
CA LEU A 10 10.29 4.86 4.26
C LEU A 10 8.90 5.48 4.01
N LEU A 11 8.61 5.88 2.77
CA LEU A 11 7.30 6.40 2.36
C LEU A 11 6.22 5.32 2.21
N LEU A 12 6.60 4.08 1.92
CA LEU A 12 5.66 2.98 1.73
C LEU A 12 5.13 2.45 3.08
N VAL A 13 5.96 2.49 4.13
CA VAL A 13 5.58 2.08 5.49
C VAL A 13 4.68 3.12 6.17
N THR A 14 4.89 4.41 5.95
CA THR A 14 4.03 5.47 6.51
C THR A 14 2.64 5.50 5.87
N TRP A 15 2.51 5.14 4.59
CA TRP A 15 1.20 5.08 3.92
C TRP A 15 0.32 3.94 4.45
N ILE A 16 0.88 2.76 4.72
CA ILE A 16 0.14 1.60 5.24
C ILE A 16 -0.40 1.85 6.67
N VAL A 17 0.31 2.64 7.50
CA VAL A 17 -0.14 2.95 8.87
C VAL A 17 -1.20 4.07 8.89
N SER A 18 -1.21 4.96 7.89
CA SER A 18 -2.10 6.14 7.88
C SER A 18 -3.50 5.88 7.31
N THR A 19 -3.75 4.77 6.60
CA THR A 19 -5.04 4.49 5.95
C THR A 19 -5.94 3.51 6.70
N ALA A 20 -5.63 3.15 7.95
CA ALA A 20 -6.56 2.38 8.78
C ALA A 20 -7.70 3.29 9.29
N PRO A 21 -8.95 3.10 8.84
CA PRO A 21 -10.07 3.86 9.37
C PRO A 21 -10.34 3.41 10.82
N LEU A 22 -9.96 4.23 11.79
CA LEU A 22 -10.45 4.12 13.17
C LEU A 22 -11.95 4.49 13.17
N SER A 23 -12.80 3.53 12.82
CA SER A 23 -14.25 3.64 12.97
C SER A 23 -14.61 3.52 14.46
N ILE A 24 -14.40 4.61 15.21
CA ILE A 24 -14.95 4.78 16.55
C ILE A 24 -16.36 5.36 16.37
N SER A 25 -17.33 4.49 16.12
CA SER A 25 -18.74 4.87 16.13
C SER A 25 -19.53 3.92 17.04
N SER A 26 -20.38 4.53 17.87
CA SER A 26 -21.35 3.96 18.82
C SER A 26 -20.82 3.45 20.16
N LEU A 27 -20.55 4.39 21.07
CA LEU A 27 -20.83 4.19 22.50
C LEU A 27 -22.17 4.89 22.83
N PRO A 28 -23.10 4.23 23.54
CA PRO A 28 -24.37 4.84 23.92
C PRO A 28 -24.16 5.92 25.00
N ARG A 29 -24.72 7.11 24.75
CA ARG A 29 -24.82 8.19 25.74
C ARG A 29 -25.91 7.82 26.76
N ASN A 30 -25.52 7.51 27.98
CA ASN A 30 -26.45 7.50 29.12
C ASN A 30 -26.62 8.92 29.67
N PRO A 31 -27.85 9.35 30.05
CA PRO A 31 -28.06 10.65 30.66
C PRO A 31 -27.58 10.65 32.12
N LEU A 32 -26.81 11.68 32.45
CA LEU A 32 -26.31 11.98 33.79
C LEU A 32 -27.48 12.23 34.74
N ASN A 33 -27.63 11.35 35.74
CA ASN A 33 -28.43 11.61 36.93
C ASN A 33 -27.50 12.22 37.99
N SER A 34 -27.75 13.48 38.35
CA SER A 34 -27.05 14.20 39.40
C SER A 34 -27.50 13.66 40.76
N ASN A 35 -26.62 12.96 41.46
CA ASN A 35 -26.68 12.90 42.91
C ASN A 35 -25.27 12.86 43.50
N SER A 36 -25.00 13.93 44.23
CA SER A 36 -23.88 14.16 45.13
C SER A 36 -23.73 13.04 46.15
N GLY A 37 -22.51 12.50 46.31
CA GLY A 37 -22.20 11.58 47.38
C GLY A 37 -20.72 11.18 47.43
N VAL A 38 -19.97 11.83 48.32
CA VAL A 38 -18.85 11.27 49.09
C VAL A 38 -17.78 10.49 48.31
N ILE A 39 -16.69 11.18 47.94
CA ILE A 39 -15.46 10.55 47.47
C ILE A 39 -14.77 9.88 48.67
N ARG A 40 -14.91 8.55 48.77
CA ARG A 40 -13.97 7.72 49.54
C ARG A 40 -12.76 7.44 48.67
N SER A 41 -11.58 7.75 49.20
CA SER A 41 -10.28 7.44 48.63
C SER A 41 -10.15 5.94 48.33
N ILE A 42 -10.01 5.58 47.06
CA ILE A 42 -9.61 4.24 46.64
C ILE A 42 -8.10 4.29 46.40
N SER A 43 -7.35 3.59 47.25
CA SER A 43 -5.91 3.36 47.08
C SER A 43 -5.66 2.59 45.78
N PRO A 44 -4.61 2.92 45.00
CA PRO A 44 -4.30 2.17 43.80
C PRO A 44 -3.67 0.83 44.18
N HIS A 45 -4.40 -0.27 43.93
CA HIS A 45 -3.78 -1.58 43.84
C HIS A 45 -2.81 -1.58 42.65
N ARG A 46 -1.51 -1.63 42.96
CA ARG A 46 -0.45 -1.98 42.01
C ARG A 46 -0.78 -3.35 41.41
N SER A 47 -1.31 -3.38 40.19
CA SER A 47 -1.23 -4.55 39.32
C SER A 47 0.18 -4.59 38.73
N SER A 48 1.09 -5.24 39.44
CA SER A 48 2.38 -5.64 38.90
C SER A 48 2.14 -6.69 37.81
N PHE A 49 2.16 -6.29 36.56
CA PHE A 49 2.41 -7.21 35.46
C PHE A 49 3.82 -7.80 35.66
N PRO A 50 4.01 -9.13 35.67
CA PRO A 50 5.33 -9.72 35.75
C PRO A 50 6.06 -9.41 34.44
N LEU A 51 6.98 -8.45 34.50
CA LEU A 51 8.05 -8.31 33.53
C LEU A 51 8.79 -9.65 33.46
N PHE A 52 8.89 -10.17 32.24
CA PHE A 52 9.64 -11.36 31.86
C PHE A 52 11.00 -11.40 32.59
N CYS A 53 11.14 -12.34 33.53
CA CYS A 53 12.37 -12.52 34.29
C CYS A 53 13.47 -13.11 33.42
N ASP A 54 14.64 -12.49 33.48
CA ASP A 54 15.93 -13.04 33.06
C ASP A 54 16.26 -14.26 33.97
N PRO A 55 16.53 -15.47 33.44
CA PRO A 55 16.65 -16.69 34.23
C PRO A 55 18.05 -16.88 34.83
N SER A 56 18.60 -15.88 35.51
CA SER A 56 19.94 -15.97 36.15
C SER A 56 19.94 -15.68 37.66
N VAL A 57 18.82 -15.90 38.35
CA VAL A 57 18.76 -15.78 39.82
C VAL A 57 19.26 -17.08 40.44
N ARG A 58 20.28 -16.96 41.29
CA ARG A 58 20.92 -18.05 42.04
C ARG A 58 19.96 -18.59 43.10
N ASP A 59 19.72 -19.89 43.03
CA ASP A 59 18.98 -20.70 44.00
C ASP A 59 19.86 -21.01 45.22
N ASP A 60 19.90 -20.13 46.22
CA ASP A 60 20.40 -20.49 47.54
C ASP A 60 19.42 -19.93 48.60
N ASP A 61 18.77 -20.85 49.33
CA ASP A 61 18.03 -20.66 50.59
C ASP A 61 16.56 -20.13 50.56
N VAL A 62 15.64 -20.89 49.94
CA VAL A 62 14.20 -20.81 50.27
C VAL A 62 13.71 -22.19 50.74
N ASP A 63 13.60 -22.33 52.06
CA ASP A 63 13.18 -23.54 52.77
C ASP A 63 11.65 -23.76 52.66
N GLY A 64 11.27 -25.04 52.63
CA GLY A 64 10.04 -25.58 52.06
C GLY A 64 8.74 -25.10 52.68
N GLY A 65 7.76 -24.79 51.83
CA GLY A 65 6.40 -24.49 52.27
C GLY A 65 5.37 -24.16 51.19
N ASN A 66 5.62 -24.42 49.90
CA ASN A 66 4.61 -24.11 48.87
C ASN A 66 4.70 -24.97 47.60
N ASP A 67 4.94 -26.28 47.75
CA ASP A 67 5.04 -27.23 46.62
C ASP A 67 3.77 -27.26 45.74
N HIS A 68 2.60 -26.93 46.32
CA HIS A 68 1.33 -26.85 45.57
C HIS A 68 1.26 -25.67 44.59
N ALA A 69 1.88 -24.52 44.89
CA ALA A 69 1.85 -23.36 44.00
C ALA A 69 2.77 -23.54 42.79
N VAL A 70 3.87 -24.28 42.95
CA VAL A 70 4.83 -24.57 41.87
C VAL A 70 4.22 -25.56 40.86
N ASP A 71 3.44 -26.54 41.32
CA ASP A 71 2.75 -27.49 40.45
C ASP A 71 1.63 -26.84 39.62
N GLU A 72 0.91 -25.87 40.18
CA GLU A 72 -0.15 -25.14 39.46
C GLU A 72 0.43 -24.29 38.32
N ILE A 73 1.49 -23.50 38.59
CA ILE A 73 2.20 -22.70 37.57
C ILE A 73 2.81 -23.60 36.48
N SER A 74 3.35 -24.77 36.86
CA SER A 74 3.87 -25.77 35.92
C SER A 74 2.78 -26.30 34.99
N SER A 75 1.57 -26.50 35.49
CA SER A 75 0.43 -27.00 34.69
C SER A 75 -0.04 -25.97 33.65
N GLU A 76 -0.10 -24.68 34.00
CA GLU A 76 -0.46 -23.59 33.09
C GLU A 76 0.60 -23.40 32.00
N LEU A 77 1.90 -23.41 32.36
CA LEU A 77 2.99 -23.34 31.39
C LEU A 77 2.97 -24.53 30.41
N LYS A 78 2.67 -25.74 30.90
CA LYS A 78 2.49 -26.94 30.04
C LYS A 78 1.29 -26.80 29.11
N PHE A 79 0.22 -26.12 29.52
CA PHE A 79 -0.93 -25.85 28.65
C PHE A 79 -0.57 -24.82 27.56
N GLY A 80 0.06 -23.71 27.92
CA GLY A 80 0.55 -22.70 26.97
C GLY A 80 1.50 -23.29 25.91
N ARG A 81 2.48 -24.11 26.34
CA ARG A 81 3.38 -24.82 25.41
C ARG A 81 2.65 -25.77 24.46
N ARG A 82 1.60 -26.46 24.93
CA ARG A 82 0.76 -27.32 24.06
C ARG A 82 0.02 -26.50 22.99
N ILE A 83 -0.54 -25.35 23.35
CA ILE A 83 -1.17 -24.43 22.39
C ILE A 83 -0.15 -23.93 21.37
N VAL A 84 1.00 -23.42 21.83
CA VAL A 84 2.07 -22.90 20.96
C VAL A 84 2.59 -23.99 20.02
N LYS A 85 2.78 -25.22 20.52
CA LYS A 85 3.16 -26.38 19.69
C LYS A 85 2.07 -26.73 18.67
N GLY A 86 0.80 -26.64 19.05
CA GLY A 86 -0.34 -26.83 18.13
C GLY A 86 -0.38 -25.78 17.01
N LEU A 87 -0.21 -24.50 17.36
CA LEU A 87 -0.15 -23.39 16.41
C LEU A 87 1.07 -23.49 15.48
N ALA A 88 2.23 -23.88 16.00
CA ALA A 88 3.42 -24.10 15.18
C ALA A 88 3.23 -25.25 14.19
N LYS A 89 2.58 -26.35 14.59
CA LYS A 89 2.20 -27.44 13.66
C LYS A 89 1.25 -26.94 12.58
N LEU A 90 0.24 -26.15 12.95
CA LEU A 90 -0.72 -25.59 12.00
C LEU A 90 -0.04 -24.63 11.02
N SER A 91 0.85 -23.76 11.50
CA SER A 91 1.65 -22.84 10.69
C SER A 91 2.53 -23.59 9.68
N LEU A 92 3.13 -24.73 10.08
CA LEU A 92 3.89 -25.56 9.13
C LEU A 92 3.01 -26.25 8.08
N LEU A 93 1.79 -26.64 8.43
CA LEU A 93 0.85 -27.18 7.45
C LEU A 93 0.37 -26.10 6.47
N ASP A 94 0.07 -24.90 6.97
CA ASP A 94 -0.29 -23.74 6.15
C ASP A 94 0.86 -23.34 5.22
N TYR A 95 2.10 -23.27 5.73
CA TYR A 95 3.28 -23.03 4.91
C TYR A 95 3.45 -24.07 3.80
N LYS A 96 3.31 -25.36 4.11
CA LYS A 96 3.38 -26.42 3.09
C LYS A 96 2.30 -26.23 2.03
N TRP A 97 1.07 -25.94 2.43
CA TRP A 97 -0.03 -25.69 1.51
C TRP A 97 0.23 -24.48 0.61
N ARG A 98 0.65 -23.34 1.17
CA ARG A 98 0.97 -22.13 0.39
C ARG A 98 2.17 -22.34 -0.52
N LYS A 99 3.25 -22.95 -0.02
CA LYS A 99 4.46 -23.25 -0.81
C LYS A 99 4.15 -24.24 -1.94
N ASP A 100 3.29 -25.23 -1.70
CA ASP A 100 2.80 -26.13 -2.75
C ASP A 100 2.03 -25.38 -3.83
N ILE A 101 1.22 -24.37 -3.47
CA ILE A 101 0.54 -23.52 -4.45
C ILE A 101 1.55 -22.72 -5.28
N PHE A 102 2.52 -22.08 -4.64
CA PHE A 102 3.55 -21.31 -5.35
C PHE A 102 4.42 -22.18 -6.25
N THR A 103 4.85 -23.34 -5.77
CA THR A 103 5.68 -24.29 -6.56
C THR A 103 4.89 -24.93 -7.70
N LYS A 104 3.61 -25.30 -7.49
CA LYS A 104 2.74 -25.79 -8.57
C LYS A 104 2.46 -24.71 -9.60
N ALA A 105 2.20 -23.47 -9.16
CA ALA A 105 2.03 -22.35 -10.07
C ALA A 105 3.31 -22.07 -10.86
N ALA A 106 4.49 -22.11 -10.21
CA ALA A 106 5.77 -21.95 -10.88
C ALA A 106 6.09 -23.11 -11.85
N ALA A 107 5.80 -24.35 -11.48
CA ALA A 107 5.99 -25.53 -12.34
C ALA A 107 5.02 -25.54 -13.53
N SER A 108 3.75 -25.21 -13.31
CA SER A 108 2.78 -25.05 -14.40
C SER A 108 3.19 -23.92 -15.34
N ARG A 109 3.76 -22.82 -14.81
CA ARG A 109 4.34 -21.75 -15.63
C ARG A 109 5.57 -22.20 -16.41
N SER A 110 6.48 -22.94 -15.81
CA SER A 110 7.67 -23.42 -16.53
C SER A 110 7.32 -24.47 -17.58
N GLU A 111 6.36 -25.35 -17.30
CA GLU A 111 5.82 -26.32 -18.25
C GLU A 111 5.09 -25.64 -19.40
N THR A 112 4.20 -24.68 -19.12
CA THR A 112 3.53 -23.91 -20.18
C THR A 112 4.55 -23.12 -21.01
N GLN A 113 5.52 -22.46 -20.39
CA GLN A 113 6.61 -21.79 -21.11
C GLN A 113 7.45 -22.76 -21.96
N ALA A 114 7.76 -23.96 -21.46
CA ALA A 114 8.53 -24.97 -22.19
C ALA A 114 7.74 -25.56 -23.37
N LEU A 115 6.47 -25.93 -23.13
CA LEU A 115 5.56 -26.35 -24.19
C LEU A 115 5.47 -25.27 -25.26
N ASN A 116 5.28 -24.01 -24.90
CA ASN A 116 5.20 -22.92 -25.89
C ASN A 116 6.48 -22.76 -26.72
N ARG A 117 7.65 -22.94 -26.10
CA ARG A 117 8.93 -22.95 -26.83
C ARG A 117 8.99 -24.10 -27.85
N LEU A 118 8.37 -25.24 -27.54
CA LEU A 118 8.32 -26.42 -28.40
C LEU A 118 7.24 -26.30 -29.50
N THR A 119 6.05 -25.82 -29.17
CA THR A 119 4.94 -25.68 -30.13
C THR A 119 5.14 -24.49 -31.07
N GLY A 120 6.03 -23.55 -30.72
CA GLY A 120 6.23 -22.30 -31.46
C GLY A 120 5.08 -21.29 -31.30
N ASP A 121 3.99 -21.66 -30.61
CA ASP A 121 2.88 -20.79 -30.22
C ASP A 121 3.31 -19.87 -29.06
N THR A 122 4.21 -18.95 -29.34
CA THR A 122 4.62 -17.91 -28.38
C THR A 122 3.53 -16.82 -28.19
N GLN A 123 2.43 -16.93 -28.93
CA GLN A 123 1.34 -15.97 -29.04
C GLN A 123 0.24 -16.05 -28.00
N THR A 124 -0.18 -17.26 -27.64
CA THR A 124 -1.38 -17.45 -26.81
C THR A 124 -1.12 -17.14 -25.34
N LEU A 125 0.15 -17.05 -24.92
CA LEU A 125 0.53 -17.03 -23.51
C LEU A 125 1.12 -15.73 -22.96
N LYS A 126 1.48 -14.79 -23.80
CA LYS A 126 2.00 -13.52 -23.29
C LYS A 126 0.95 -12.62 -22.57
N PRO A 127 -0.40 -12.80 -22.66
CA PRO A 127 -1.33 -11.98 -21.86
C PRO A 127 -1.49 -12.53 -20.43
N LEU A 128 -1.02 -13.76 -20.22
CA LEU A 128 -1.11 -14.49 -18.96
C LEU A 128 0.22 -14.41 -18.17
N LEU A 129 1.26 -13.79 -18.74
CA LEU A 129 2.53 -13.56 -18.06
C LEU A 129 2.39 -12.39 -17.08
N ARG A 130 2.76 -12.63 -15.82
CA ARG A 130 2.79 -11.59 -14.81
C ARG A 130 3.90 -10.56 -15.12
N PRO A 131 3.77 -9.31 -14.69
CA PRO A 131 4.79 -8.27 -14.84
C PRO A 131 6.21 -8.76 -14.49
N MET A 132 6.38 -9.50 -13.40
CA MET A 132 7.69 -10.01 -12.97
C MET A 132 8.28 -11.13 -13.85
N ASP A 133 7.44 -11.85 -14.63
CA ASP A 133 7.86 -13.03 -15.39
C ASP A 133 8.33 -12.66 -16.82
N PHE A 134 8.42 -11.36 -17.14
CA PHE A 134 8.65 -10.87 -18.50
C PHE A 134 10.12 -10.96 -18.94
N SER A 135 11.05 -10.67 -18.02
CA SER A 135 12.48 -10.85 -18.20
C SER A 135 13.09 -11.40 -16.91
N SER A 136 14.18 -12.16 -17.04
CA SER A 136 15.00 -12.57 -15.89
C SER A 136 15.81 -11.40 -15.32
N ASP A 137 16.01 -10.35 -16.10
CA ASP A 137 16.91 -9.26 -15.78
C ASP A 137 16.10 -8.09 -15.19
N GLU A 138 16.43 -7.67 -13.95
CA GLU A 138 15.74 -6.58 -13.24
C GLU A 138 15.76 -5.25 -14.01
N ASP A 139 16.79 -5.02 -14.83
CA ASP A 139 16.93 -3.79 -15.62
C ASP A 139 15.98 -3.74 -16.83
N GLU A 140 15.50 -4.90 -17.29
CA GLU A 140 14.51 -4.99 -18.37
C GLU A 140 13.07 -5.00 -17.86
N LEU A 141 12.89 -5.26 -16.56
CA LEU A 141 11.62 -5.20 -15.87
C LEU A 141 11.21 -3.73 -15.69
N GLY A 142 9.98 -3.40 -16.08
CA GLY A 142 9.44 -2.08 -15.79
C GLY A 142 9.16 -1.88 -14.30
N PRO A 143 8.79 -0.65 -13.87
CA PRO A 143 8.58 -0.32 -12.46
C PRO A 143 7.59 -1.25 -11.76
N LEU A 144 6.55 -1.71 -12.47
CA LEU A 144 5.57 -2.65 -11.92
C LEU A 144 6.16 -4.06 -11.74
N GLY A 145 6.96 -4.53 -12.70
CA GLY A 145 7.65 -5.83 -12.61
C GLY A 145 8.65 -5.86 -11.46
N ILE A 146 9.39 -4.77 -11.26
CA ILE A 146 10.33 -4.62 -10.14
C ILE A 146 9.58 -4.62 -8.79
N ALA A 147 8.46 -3.89 -8.70
CA ALA A 147 7.67 -3.84 -7.47
C ALA A 147 7.04 -5.20 -7.15
N GLU A 148 6.47 -5.90 -8.14
CA GLU A 148 5.93 -7.25 -7.96
C GLU A 148 7.04 -8.23 -7.55
N SER A 149 8.18 -8.22 -8.25
CA SER A 149 9.32 -9.09 -7.94
C SER A 149 9.77 -8.91 -6.48
N LYS A 150 9.97 -7.66 -6.05
CA LYS A 150 10.35 -7.34 -4.65
C LYS A 150 9.29 -7.74 -3.64
N ALA A 151 8.01 -7.57 -3.96
CA ALA A 151 6.92 -7.96 -3.06
C ALA A 151 6.83 -9.49 -2.93
N VAL A 152 6.95 -10.22 -4.04
CA VAL A 152 6.93 -11.68 -4.07
C VAL A 152 8.15 -12.25 -3.36
N SER A 153 9.35 -11.73 -3.61
CA SER A 153 10.58 -12.16 -2.94
C SER A 153 10.51 -11.93 -1.43
N TRP A 154 10.00 -10.76 -1.02
CA TRP A 154 9.79 -10.43 0.39
C TRP A 154 8.78 -11.39 1.05
N LEU A 155 7.67 -11.72 0.38
CA LEU A 155 6.67 -12.68 0.88
C LEU A 155 7.24 -14.10 0.99
N GLU A 156 8.03 -14.53 0.01
CA GLU A 156 8.68 -15.85 0.04
C GLU A 156 9.65 -15.96 1.21
N GLU A 157 10.47 -14.93 1.43
CA GLU A 157 11.39 -14.85 2.56
C GLU A 157 10.65 -14.83 3.91
N VAL A 158 9.53 -14.08 4.02
CA VAL A 158 8.66 -14.10 5.20
C VAL A 158 8.13 -15.51 5.48
N MET A 159 7.65 -16.22 4.46
CA MET A 159 7.12 -17.58 4.61
C MET A 159 8.21 -18.57 5.03
N ASP A 160 9.38 -18.51 4.41
CA ASP A 160 10.49 -19.42 4.71
C ASP A 160 11.05 -19.18 6.13
N THR A 161 11.18 -17.92 6.53
CA THR A 161 11.62 -17.55 7.89
C THR A 161 10.59 -17.92 8.95
N GLU A 162 9.29 -17.74 8.68
CA GLU A 162 8.21 -18.19 9.56
C GLU A 162 8.19 -19.72 9.70
N ALA A 163 8.39 -20.46 8.61
CA ALA A 163 8.48 -21.91 8.65
C ALA A 163 9.70 -22.38 9.46
N ALA A 164 10.86 -21.71 9.31
CA ALA A 164 12.03 -21.99 10.14
C ALA A 164 11.74 -21.72 11.62
N ARG A 165 11.04 -20.64 11.95
CA ARG A 165 10.62 -20.31 13.32
C ARG A 165 9.66 -21.35 13.88
N ALA A 166 8.66 -21.77 13.10
CA ALA A 166 7.70 -22.78 13.52
C ALA A 166 8.38 -24.14 13.76
N ARG A 167 9.36 -24.54 12.94
CA ARG A 167 10.20 -25.73 13.21
C ARG A 167 10.96 -25.58 14.52
N ALA A 168 11.62 -24.46 14.74
CA ALA A 168 12.34 -24.20 15.98
C ALA A 168 11.43 -24.24 17.22
N ILE A 169 10.18 -23.77 17.13
CA ILE A 169 9.20 -23.88 18.22
C ILE A 169 8.84 -25.34 18.49
N LEU A 170 8.69 -26.16 17.45
CA LEU A 170 8.41 -27.60 17.63
C LEU A 170 9.59 -28.35 18.23
N ASP A 171 10.81 -28.05 17.77
CA ASP A 171 12.05 -28.69 18.22
C ASP A 171 12.38 -28.31 19.67
N ASN A 172 12.05 -27.08 20.08
CA ASN A 172 12.22 -26.58 21.46
C ASN A 172 10.97 -26.82 22.33
N ASP A 173 10.19 -27.88 22.07
CA ASP A 173 9.05 -28.30 22.88
C ASP A 173 7.99 -27.21 23.20
N GLY A 174 7.71 -26.35 22.22
CA GLY A 174 6.70 -25.31 22.32
C GLY A 174 7.18 -24.05 23.04
N VAL A 175 8.49 -23.88 23.25
CA VAL A 175 9.06 -22.60 23.69
C VAL A 175 8.88 -21.58 22.56
N PRO A 176 8.21 -20.43 22.82
CA PRO A 176 8.00 -19.41 21.80
C PRO A 176 9.33 -18.78 21.39
N VAL A 177 9.57 -18.71 20.08
CA VAL A 177 10.76 -18.07 19.49
C VAL A 177 10.34 -16.72 18.92
N ARG A 178 11.02 -15.63 19.30
CA ARG A 178 10.75 -14.29 18.75
C ARG A 178 11.35 -14.14 17.35
N PRO A 179 10.66 -13.48 16.41
CA PRO A 179 11.22 -13.14 15.10
C PRO A 179 12.57 -12.39 15.17
N ALA A 180 12.73 -11.46 16.11
CA ALA A 180 13.90 -10.61 16.28
C ALA A 180 15.21 -11.36 16.59
N LYS A 181 15.14 -12.65 16.97
CA LYS A 181 16.36 -13.46 17.16
C LYS A 181 17.12 -13.69 15.85
N ASN A 182 16.43 -13.59 14.71
CA ASN A 182 17.00 -13.65 13.36
C ASN A 182 16.94 -12.26 12.74
N GLU A 183 17.89 -11.40 13.06
CA GLU A 183 17.90 -9.97 12.68
C GLU A 183 17.82 -9.73 11.16
N GLU A 184 18.28 -10.69 10.36
CA GLU A 184 18.28 -10.59 8.90
C GLU A 184 16.89 -10.81 8.29
N SER A 185 15.97 -11.46 9.00
CA SER A 185 14.63 -11.77 8.47
C SER A 185 13.75 -10.53 8.31
N PRO A 186 12.86 -10.46 7.30
CA PRO A 186 11.98 -9.32 7.07
C PRO A 186 11.05 -9.05 8.26
N LEU A 187 10.52 -10.10 8.89
CA LEU A 187 9.74 -9.99 10.13
C LEU A 187 10.60 -9.55 11.30
N GLY A 188 11.84 -10.03 11.40
CA GLY A 188 12.80 -9.59 12.40
C GLY A 188 13.15 -8.11 12.26
N GLN A 189 13.30 -7.59 11.05
CA GLN A 189 13.55 -6.18 10.77
C GLN A 189 12.35 -5.31 11.19
N ILE A 190 11.12 -5.73 10.87
CA ILE A 190 9.90 -5.02 11.28
C ILE A 190 9.73 -5.06 12.79
N GLU A 191 9.92 -6.22 13.43
CA GLU A 191 9.86 -6.34 14.89
C GLU A 191 10.92 -5.47 15.54
N LYS A 192 12.17 -5.51 15.06
CA LYS A 192 13.28 -4.68 15.56
C LYS A 192 12.97 -3.19 15.40
N ALA A 193 12.46 -2.76 14.25
CA ALA A 193 12.03 -1.38 14.04
C ALA A 193 10.91 -0.97 15.01
N THR A 194 9.93 -1.86 15.23
CA THR A 194 8.81 -1.63 16.15
C THR A 194 9.26 -1.59 17.61
N VAL A 195 10.12 -2.52 18.03
CA VAL A 195 10.70 -2.58 19.37
C VAL A 195 11.56 -1.35 19.62
N ASN A 196 12.46 -1.00 18.70
CA ASN A 196 13.26 0.22 18.80
C ASN A 196 12.39 1.47 18.89
N PHE A 197 11.28 1.52 18.15
CA PHE A 197 10.32 2.61 18.25
C PHE A 197 9.69 2.67 19.65
N VAL A 198 9.14 1.55 20.16
CA VAL A 198 8.55 1.49 21.50
C VAL A 198 9.58 1.80 22.58
N ASP A 199 10.78 1.25 22.49
CA ASP A 199 11.87 1.51 23.43
C ASP A 199 12.27 2.98 23.42
N SER A 200 12.33 3.62 22.24
CA SER A 200 12.59 5.05 22.15
C SER A 200 11.49 5.90 22.79
N VAL A 201 10.22 5.45 22.70
CA VAL A 201 9.10 6.09 23.40
C VAL A 201 9.27 5.92 24.91
N VAL A 202 9.49 4.70 25.40
CA VAL A 202 9.66 4.41 26.83
C VAL A 202 10.86 5.16 27.41
N GLN A 203 11.99 5.21 26.72
CA GLN A 203 13.17 5.98 27.15
C GLN A 203 12.88 7.47 27.20
N SER A 204 12.17 8.02 26.21
CA SER A 204 11.78 9.44 26.22
C SER A 204 10.81 9.77 27.35
N GLU A 205 9.88 8.87 27.65
CA GLU A 205 8.93 8.99 28.77
C GLU A 205 9.64 8.88 30.12
N LYS A 206 10.63 7.99 30.24
CA LYS A 206 11.46 7.88 31.43
C LYS A 206 12.26 9.16 31.66
N ALA A 207 12.93 9.68 30.63
CA ALA A 207 13.67 10.94 30.71
C ALA A 207 12.75 12.12 31.09
N ARG A 208 11.53 12.15 30.55
CA ARG A 208 10.51 13.13 30.94
C ARG A 208 10.09 13.02 32.39
N GLY A 209 9.88 11.78 32.88
CA GLY A 209 9.57 11.51 34.28
C GLY A 209 10.71 11.90 35.23
N GLU A 210 11.96 11.76 34.81
CA GLU A 210 13.14 12.20 35.57
C GLU A 210 13.21 13.73 35.64
N MET A 211 13.04 14.44 34.53
CA MET A 211 12.99 15.92 34.51
C MET A 211 11.84 16.46 35.35
N ALA A 212 10.66 15.84 35.27
CA ALA A 212 9.49 16.24 36.07
C ALA A 212 9.70 16.05 37.58
N ARG A 213 10.58 15.13 37.99
CA ARG A 213 10.95 14.97 39.41
C ARG A 213 11.98 16.00 39.87
N GLU A 214 12.92 16.37 39.01
CA GLU A 214 13.92 17.39 39.33
C GLU A 214 13.29 18.79 39.46
N GLU A 215 12.26 19.09 38.67
CA GLU A 215 11.48 20.32 38.76
C GLU A 215 10.44 20.33 39.90
N GLU A 216 10.70 19.62 41.00
CA GLU A 216 9.85 19.33 42.18
C GLU A 216 9.17 20.56 42.84
N SER A 217 9.43 21.78 42.36
CA SER A 217 8.85 23.03 42.86
C SER A 217 7.46 23.37 42.33
N VAL A 218 6.96 22.71 41.27
CA VAL A 218 5.63 22.97 40.72
C VAL A 218 4.83 21.67 40.57
N PHE A 219 4.00 21.38 41.58
CA PHE A 219 3.04 20.28 41.53
C PHE A 219 2.23 20.33 40.22
N GLY A 220 2.40 19.33 39.36
CA GLY A 220 1.61 19.16 38.14
C GLY A 220 2.16 19.83 36.88
N ALA A 221 3.46 20.16 36.82
CA ALA A 221 4.07 20.64 35.58
C ALA A 221 4.00 19.56 34.48
N PHE A 222 3.12 19.78 33.49
CA PHE A 222 3.09 19.00 32.27
C PHE A 222 4.26 19.42 31.39
N ILE A 223 5.35 18.65 31.43
CA ILE A 223 6.49 18.83 30.55
C ILE A 223 6.10 18.28 29.16
N PRO A 224 6.02 19.11 28.11
CA PRO A 224 5.66 18.63 26.78
C PRO A 224 6.79 17.75 26.20
N PRO A 225 6.47 16.66 25.48
CA PRO A 225 7.47 15.80 24.82
C PRO A 225 8.53 16.54 23.99
N SER A 226 8.17 17.68 23.37
CA SER A 226 9.09 18.52 22.58
C SER A 226 10.14 19.28 23.40
N SER A 227 9.99 19.40 24.72
CA SER A 227 10.92 20.17 25.58
C SER A 227 12.12 19.36 26.08
N LEU A 228 12.14 18.05 25.83
CA LEU A 228 13.27 17.19 26.13
C LEU A 228 14.51 17.60 25.30
N PRO A 229 15.73 17.39 25.83
CA PRO A 229 16.95 17.65 25.07
C PRO A 229 17.00 16.75 23.84
N SER A 230 17.67 17.23 22.79
CA SER A 230 17.74 16.56 21.49
C SER A 230 18.32 15.14 21.54
N SER A 231 19.06 14.79 22.60
CA SER A 231 19.59 13.44 22.83
C SER A 231 18.56 12.44 23.37
N SER A 232 17.52 12.89 24.08
CA SER A 232 16.47 12.04 24.68
C SER A 232 15.09 12.25 24.04
N ILE A 233 14.99 13.12 23.03
CA ILE A 233 13.75 13.39 22.33
C ILE A 233 13.30 12.14 21.54
N GLY A 234 12.21 11.53 22.02
CA GLY A 234 11.58 10.39 21.37
C GLY A 234 10.89 10.77 20.04
N PRO A 235 10.33 9.79 19.32
CA PRO A 235 9.62 10.03 18.07
C PRO A 235 8.43 10.97 18.25
N LEU A 236 7.72 10.88 19.38
CA LEU A 236 6.61 11.78 19.71
C LEU A 236 7.09 13.21 19.95
N GLY A 237 8.21 13.39 20.66
CA GLY A 237 8.80 14.71 20.85
C GLY A 237 9.27 15.33 19.54
N LYS A 238 9.84 14.53 18.62
CA LYS A 238 10.21 14.99 17.28
C LYS A 238 8.99 15.43 16.47
N ALA A 239 7.93 14.62 16.46
CA ALA A 239 6.68 14.96 15.79
C ALA A 239 6.07 16.24 16.36
N GLU A 240 6.00 16.35 17.68
CA GLU A 240 5.51 17.56 18.34
C GLU A 240 6.41 18.77 18.05
N SER A 241 7.74 18.62 18.08
CA SER A 241 8.67 19.70 17.75
C SER A 241 8.49 20.17 16.31
N SER A 242 8.25 19.25 15.37
CA SER A 242 7.96 19.57 13.98
C SER A 242 6.63 20.31 13.82
N VAL A 243 5.59 19.91 14.58
CA VAL A 243 4.31 20.63 14.58
C VAL A 243 4.47 22.01 15.22
N LYS A 244 5.26 22.11 16.29
CA LYS A 244 5.52 23.37 17.00
C LYS A 244 6.33 24.34 16.14
N THR A 245 7.33 23.87 15.39
CA THR A 245 8.05 24.72 14.43
C THR A 245 7.09 25.23 13.36
N LEU A 246 6.26 24.35 12.77
CA LEU A 246 5.26 24.79 11.78
C LEU A 246 4.27 25.82 12.35
N LEU A 247 3.81 25.63 13.59
CA LEU A 247 2.93 26.60 14.27
C LEU A 247 3.62 27.91 14.60
N ASN A 248 4.90 27.87 14.98
CA ASN A 248 5.69 29.08 15.20
C ASN A 248 5.92 29.84 13.89
N ASP A 249 6.25 29.15 12.81
CA ASP A 249 6.40 29.74 11.47
C ASP A 249 5.09 30.42 11.03
N ILE A 250 3.94 29.77 11.30
CA ILE A 250 2.61 30.36 11.10
C ILE A 250 2.43 31.62 11.94
N PHE A 251 2.76 31.56 13.22
CA PHE A 251 2.56 32.66 14.17
C PHE A 251 3.46 33.86 13.86
N GLU A 252 4.71 33.62 13.49
CA GLU A 252 5.66 34.66 13.08
C GLU A 252 5.19 35.34 11.79
N ALA A 253 4.79 34.56 10.79
CA ALA A 253 4.21 35.09 9.56
C ALA A 253 2.96 35.94 9.83
N GLU A 254 2.09 35.47 10.73
CA GLU A 254 0.87 36.20 11.10
C GLU A 254 1.16 37.47 11.90
N THR A 255 2.18 37.44 12.77
CA THR A 255 2.63 38.60 13.53
C THR A 255 3.17 39.68 12.59
N VAL A 256 4.01 39.29 11.62
CA VAL A 256 4.51 40.20 10.58
C VAL A 256 3.35 40.76 9.76
N ARG A 257 2.37 39.93 9.38
CA ARG A 257 1.16 40.36 8.66
C ARG A 257 0.35 41.39 9.45
N ALA A 258 0.15 41.16 10.74
CA ALA A 258 -0.56 42.07 11.64
C ALA A 258 0.20 43.39 11.82
N GLN A 259 1.54 43.34 11.97
CA GLN A 259 2.38 44.54 12.04
C GLN A 259 2.29 45.37 10.77
N LEU A 260 2.44 44.75 9.59
CA LEU A 260 2.34 45.43 8.30
C LEU A 260 0.94 46.02 8.06
N THR A 261 -0.11 45.35 8.52
CA THR A 261 -1.50 45.85 8.45
C THR A 261 -1.69 47.09 9.34
N ASN A 262 -1.02 47.15 10.49
CA ASN A 262 -1.15 48.25 11.44
C ASN A 262 -0.17 49.41 11.19
N SER A 263 0.96 49.19 10.53
CA SER A 263 2.02 50.18 10.32
C SER A 263 1.84 51.07 9.08
N GLY A 264 0.90 50.75 8.19
CA GLY A 264 0.62 51.55 7.00
C GLY A 264 -0.09 52.87 7.34
N GLU A 265 0.31 53.97 6.67
CA GLU A 265 -0.42 55.26 6.72
C GLU A 265 -1.87 55.10 6.26
N GLU A 266 -2.13 54.14 5.37
CA GLU A 266 -3.47 53.68 5.00
C GLU A 266 -3.75 52.31 5.63
N LYS A 267 -4.91 52.18 6.29
CA LYS A 267 -5.40 50.92 6.85
C LYS A 267 -5.71 49.91 5.73
N ARG A 268 -4.68 49.25 5.21
CA ARG A 268 -4.81 48.18 4.22
C ARG A 268 -4.62 46.83 4.90
N VAL A 269 -5.60 45.94 4.75
CA VAL A 269 -5.49 44.54 5.18
C VAL A 269 -4.47 43.82 4.29
N VAL A 270 -3.38 43.35 4.89
CA VAL A 270 -2.35 42.55 4.19
C VAL A 270 -2.83 41.10 4.09
N ARG A 271 -2.77 40.53 2.88
CA ARG A 271 -3.19 39.14 2.66
C ARG A 271 -2.08 38.17 3.09
N PRO A 272 -2.42 36.94 3.50
CA PRO A 272 -1.40 35.93 3.83
C PRO A 272 -0.36 35.72 2.73
N MET A 273 -0.74 35.73 1.45
CA MET A 273 0.19 35.60 0.32
C MET A 273 1.23 36.72 0.17
N ASP A 274 0.95 37.90 0.76
CA ASP A 274 1.85 39.06 0.68
C ASP A 274 2.95 38.98 1.77
N VAL A 275 2.91 37.96 2.65
CA VAL A 275 3.89 37.69 3.72
C VAL A 275 4.47 36.28 3.55
N GLY A 276 5.78 36.13 3.79
CA GLY A 276 6.43 34.81 3.76
C GLY A 276 5.93 33.93 4.91
N GLY A 277 5.58 32.68 4.61
CA GLY A 277 5.14 31.69 5.60
C GLY A 277 4.28 30.58 4.98
N PRO A 278 4.00 29.50 5.73
CA PRO A 278 3.30 28.33 5.20
C PRO A 278 1.87 28.63 4.71
N PHE A 279 1.13 29.52 5.40
CA PHE A 279 -0.19 29.96 4.91
C PHE A 279 -0.09 30.87 3.67
N GLY A 280 0.95 31.70 3.58
CA GLY A 280 1.19 32.52 2.40
C GLY A 280 1.56 31.68 1.18
N GLU A 281 2.39 30.65 1.36
CA GLU A 281 2.71 29.67 0.32
C GLU A 281 1.49 28.86 -0.11
N ALA A 282 0.66 28.42 0.84
CA ALA A 282 -0.59 27.72 0.53
C ALA A 282 -1.59 28.62 -0.22
N GLU A 283 -1.80 29.86 0.21
CA GLU A 283 -2.65 30.82 -0.50
C GLU A 283 -2.08 31.16 -1.87
N ARG A 284 -0.75 31.31 -1.98
CA ARG A 284 -0.06 31.52 -3.26
C ARG A 284 -0.28 30.35 -4.20
N LEU A 285 -0.14 29.11 -3.74
CA LEU A 285 -0.41 27.92 -4.55
C LEU A 285 -1.86 27.89 -5.03
N VAL A 286 -2.83 28.19 -4.14
CA VAL A 286 -4.25 28.28 -4.52
C VAL A 286 -4.49 29.43 -5.51
N SER A 287 -3.83 30.57 -5.33
CA SER A 287 -3.92 31.71 -6.23
C SER A 287 -3.32 31.40 -7.60
N ASP A 288 -2.17 30.71 -7.64
CA ASP A 288 -1.52 30.24 -8.87
C ASP A 288 -2.43 29.27 -9.62
N ILE A 289 -3.13 28.37 -8.90
CA ILE A 289 -4.19 27.52 -9.47
C ILE A 289 -5.29 28.39 -10.08
N GLN A 290 -5.85 29.33 -9.32
CA GLN A 290 -6.95 30.18 -9.79
C GLN A 290 -6.55 31.07 -10.98
N MET A 291 -5.33 31.60 -10.99
CA MET A 291 -4.79 32.41 -12.09
C MET A 291 -4.57 31.56 -13.34
N ALA A 292 -4.02 30.35 -13.19
CA ALA A 292 -3.89 29.40 -14.29
C ALA A 292 -5.27 29.02 -14.86
N GLU A 293 -6.27 28.78 -14.01
CA GLU A 293 -7.64 28.50 -14.45
C GLU A 293 -8.30 29.69 -15.16
N LYS A 294 -8.10 30.92 -14.67
CA LYS A 294 -8.59 32.12 -15.35
C LYS A 294 -7.96 32.30 -16.72
N LYS A 295 -6.63 32.09 -16.84
CA LYS A 295 -5.94 32.13 -18.13
C LYS A 295 -6.47 31.06 -19.08
N ARG A 296 -6.66 29.82 -18.60
CA ARG A 296 -7.34 28.76 -19.36
C ARG A 296 -8.74 29.16 -19.83
N ALA A 297 -9.53 29.77 -18.97
CA ALA A 297 -10.88 30.23 -19.31
C ALA A 297 -10.85 31.34 -20.38
N MET A 298 -9.85 32.23 -20.36
CA MET A 298 -9.64 33.26 -21.40
C MET A 298 -9.16 32.65 -22.72
N GLU A 299 -8.23 31.68 -22.68
CA GLU A 299 -7.78 30.91 -23.85
C GLU A 299 -8.99 30.24 -24.53
N LYS A 300 -9.88 29.63 -23.73
CA LYS A 300 -11.15 29.05 -24.22
C LYS A 300 -12.00 30.08 -24.98
N SER A 301 -12.12 31.31 -24.47
CA SER A 301 -12.92 32.36 -25.13
C SER A 301 -12.30 32.88 -26.42
N THR A 302 -10.97 32.85 -26.53
CA THR A 302 -10.24 33.40 -27.69
C THR A 302 -10.20 32.41 -28.85
N ASP A 303 -9.94 31.14 -28.54
CA ASP A 303 -9.79 30.09 -29.55
C ASP A 303 -11.12 29.47 -29.98
N GLY A 304 -12.22 29.76 -29.28
CA GLY A 304 -13.53 29.11 -29.49
C GLY A 304 -13.51 27.59 -29.28
N LYS A 305 -12.43 27.05 -28.71
CA LYS A 305 -12.21 25.61 -28.54
C LYS A 305 -12.94 25.05 -27.33
N LYS A 306 -13.21 23.74 -27.42
CA LYS A 306 -13.70 22.89 -26.32
C LYS A 306 -12.73 22.97 -25.12
N PHE A 307 -13.25 22.67 -23.93
CA PHE A 307 -12.53 22.67 -22.64
C PHE A 307 -11.06 22.22 -22.77
N VAL A 308 -10.11 23.12 -22.47
CA VAL A 308 -8.66 22.85 -22.49
C VAL A 308 -8.27 22.19 -21.18
N ARG A 309 -7.63 21.01 -21.23
CA ARG A 309 -7.17 20.31 -20.02
C ARG A 309 -6.05 21.09 -19.32
N PRO A 310 -5.88 20.93 -18.00
CA PRO A 310 -4.85 21.64 -17.26
C PRO A 310 -3.42 21.48 -17.80
N MET A 311 -3.05 20.28 -18.25
CA MET A 311 -1.75 19.99 -18.87
C MET A 311 -1.56 20.60 -20.28
N ASP A 312 -2.65 20.85 -21.02
CA ASP A 312 -2.61 21.31 -22.42
C ASP A 312 -2.68 22.84 -22.53
N ALA A 313 -2.79 23.54 -21.41
CA ALA A 313 -2.86 25.00 -21.36
C ALA A 313 -1.54 25.64 -21.80
N THR A 314 -1.62 26.80 -22.46
CA THR A 314 -0.43 27.56 -22.89
C THR A 314 0.46 27.90 -21.70
N VAL A 315 -0.18 28.24 -20.56
CA VAL A 315 0.48 28.42 -19.27
C VAL A 315 0.06 27.29 -18.34
N LYS A 316 0.95 26.33 -18.13
CA LYS A 316 0.75 25.24 -17.17
C LYS A 316 0.78 25.81 -15.76
N GLY A 317 -0.32 25.62 -15.02
CA GLY A 317 -0.36 25.85 -13.58
C GLY A 317 0.20 24.65 -12.82
N PRO A 318 0.24 24.70 -11.47
CA PRO A 318 0.74 23.59 -10.66
C PRO A 318 -0.06 22.29 -10.88
N LEU A 319 -1.38 22.40 -11.11
CA LEU A 319 -2.21 21.25 -11.48
C LEU A 319 -1.88 20.68 -12.87
N GLY A 320 -1.43 21.54 -13.81
CA GLY A 320 -1.01 21.09 -15.13
C GLY A 320 0.32 20.33 -15.07
N GLU A 321 1.25 20.78 -14.22
CA GLU A 321 2.53 20.07 -14.00
C GLU A 321 2.33 18.72 -13.31
N THR A 322 1.42 18.62 -12.33
CA THR A 322 1.11 17.35 -11.68
C THR A 322 0.37 16.40 -12.61
N GLU A 323 -0.57 16.91 -13.40
CA GLU A 323 -1.25 16.13 -14.45
C GLU A 323 -0.26 15.65 -15.51
N GLU A 324 0.67 16.50 -15.98
CA GLU A 324 1.71 16.10 -16.93
C GLU A 324 2.62 15.02 -16.36
N LYS A 325 3.06 15.13 -15.10
CA LYS A 325 3.84 14.06 -14.44
C LYS A 325 3.06 12.75 -14.37
N LEU A 326 1.77 12.82 -14.05
CA LEU A 326 0.91 11.65 -13.97
C LEU A 326 0.64 11.06 -15.35
N VAL A 327 0.41 11.87 -16.36
CA VAL A 327 0.24 11.44 -17.75
C VAL A 327 1.52 10.83 -18.29
N ASN A 328 2.68 11.42 -18.03
CA ASN A 328 3.97 10.81 -18.39
C ASN A 328 4.19 9.46 -17.70
N LEU A 329 3.77 9.33 -16.44
CA LEU A 329 3.79 8.05 -15.74
C LEU A 329 2.84 7.05 -16.39
N VAL A 330 1.60 7.44 -16.69
CA VAL A 330 0.61 6.60 -17.38
C VAL A 330 1.08 6.23 -18.79
N ASP A 331 1.70 7.14 -19.52
CA ASP A 331 2.21 6.90 -20.86
C ASP A 331 3.43 5.99 -20.81
N SER A 332 4.30 6.12 -19.81
CA SER A 332 5.36 5.14 -19.58
C SER A 332 4.80 3.74 -19.31
N LEU A 333 3.71 3.65 -18.53
CA LEU A 333 2.99 2.40 -18.28
C LEU A 333 2.32 1.87 -19.54
N LYS A 334 1.71 2.73 -20.37
CA LYS A 334 1.12 2.35 -21.65
C LYS A 334 2.16 1.90 -22.64
N VAL A 335 3.33 2.54 -22.72
CA VAL A 335 4.43 2.10 -23.58
C VAL A 335 4.93 0.74 -23.12
N GLU A 336 5.04 0.54 -21.80
CA GLU A 336 5.38 -0.76 -21.24
C GLU A 336 4.30 -1.80 -21.59
N GLU A 337 3.03 -1.49 -21.40
CA GLU A 337 1.90 -2.38 -21.70
C GLU A 337 1.76 -2.64 -23.22
N THR A 338 2.00 -1.64 -24.05
CA THR A 338 2.02 -1.78 -25.51
C THR A 338 3.21 -2.61 -25.95
N ARG A 339 4.37 -2.45 -25.33
CA ARG A 339 5.54 -3.32 -25.57
C ARG A 339 5.23 -4.74 -25.12
N ARG A 340 4.56 -4.92 -23.98
CA ARG A 340 4.02 -6.22 -23.59
C ARG A 340 3.08 -6.74 -24.67
N TYR A 341 2.13 -5.94 -25.16
CA TYR A 341 1.12 -6.27 -26.18
C TYR A 341 1.72 -6.57 -27.58
N GLN A 342 2.76 -5.87 -27.99
CA GLN A 342 3.47 -6.10 -29.26
C GLN A 342 4.36 -7.34 -29.17
N ASN A 343 4.99 -7.57 -28.02
CA ASN A 343 5.66 -8.83 -27.80
C ASN A 343 4.63 -9.96 -27.82
N LEU A 344 3.45 -9.73 -27.26
CA LEU A 344 2.26 -10.57 -27.19
C LEU A 344 1.73 -11.05 -28.55
N VAL A 345 1.46 -10.11 -29.46
CA VAL A 345 1.01 -10.39 -30.83
C VAL A 345 2.22 -10.85 -31.64
N GLU A 346 2.28 -12.11 -32.09
CA GLU A 346 3.39 -12.48 -32.99
C GLU A 346 3.35 -11.59 -34.23
N ASN A 347 4.53 -11.28 -34.74
CA ASN A 347 4.74 -10.80 -36.10
C ASN A 347 4.37 -11.90 -37.11
N ARG A 348 3.12 -12.36 -37.09
CA ARG A 348 2.53 -13.12 -38.19
C ARG A 348 2.54 -12.20 -39.40
N PRO A 349 3.09 -12.63 -40.53
CA PRO A 349 3.15 -11.78 -41.72
C PRO A 349 1.77 -11.30 -42.16
N MET A 350 0.69 -12.04 -41.87
CA MET A 350 -0.69 -11.58 -42.09
C MET A 350 -1.08 -10.33 -41.27
N ASN A 351 -0.61 -10.20 -40.01
CA ASN A 351 -0.88 -9.05 -39.14
C ASN A 351 0.01 -7.85 -39.47
N THR A 352 1.29 -8.07 -39.80
CA THR A 352 2.23 -6.97 -40.08
C THR A 352 2.03 -6.39 -41.48
N ASN A 353 1.79 -7.24 -42.50
CA ASN A 353 1.51 -6.77 -43.86
C ASN A 353 0.72 -7.82 -44.66
N ARG A 354 -0.61 -7.73 -44.62
CA ARG A 354 -1.53 -8.62 -45.34
C ARG A 354 -1.29 -8.68 -46.86
N LYS A 355 -0.72 -7.62 -47.45
CA LYS A 355 -0.41 -7.56 -48.90
C LYS A 355 0.94 -8.19 -49.25
N SER A 356 1.78 -8.52 -48.26
CA SER A 356 3.01 -9.27 -48.50
C SER A 356 2.71 -10.69 -48.98
N VAL A 357 3.62 -11.28 -49.76
CA VAL A 357 3.41 -12.65 -50.31
C VAL A 357 3.22 -13.67 -49.19
N SER A 358 3.96 -13.53 -48.08
CA SER A 358 3.81 -14.36 -46.89
C SER A 358 2.47 -14.12 -46.18
N GLY A 359 2.04 -12.87 -46.03
CA GLY A 359 0.74 -12.53 -45.43
C GLY A 359 -0.46 -12.98 -46.27
N ALA A 360 -0.33 -12.93 -47.61
CA ALA A 360 -1.35 -13.42 -48.53
C ALA A 360 -1.45 -14.96 -48.49
N LEU A 361 -0.31 -15.67 -48.46
CA LEU A 361 -0.28 -17.13 -48.33
C LEU A 361 -0.87 -17.60 -47.00
N GLU A 362 -0.55 -16.92 -45.90
CA GLU A 362 -1.13 -17.21 -44.59
C GLU A 362 -2.64 -16.92 -44.56
N SER A 363 -3.07 -15.77 -45.08
CA SER A 363 -4.51 -15.44 -45.16
C SER A 363 -5.28 -16.45 -46.00
N MET A 364 -4.66 -16.96 -47.08
CA MET A 364 -5.27 -17.96 -47.94
C MET A 364 -5.31 -19.33 -47.26
N SER A 365 -4.24 -19.75 -46.59
CA SER A 365 -4.20 -21.04 -45.88
C SER A 365 -5.17 -21.07 -44.70
N VAL A 366 -5.21 -20.01 -43.89
CA VAL A 366 -6.15 -19.87 -42.77
C VAL A 366 -7.59 -19.76 -43.29
N GLY A 367 -7.82 -19.00 -44.36
CA GLY A 367 -9.14 -18.88 -44.98
C GLY A 367 -9.66 -20.23 -45.49
N VAL A 368 -8.83 -21.00 -46.19
CA VAL A 368 -9.20 -22.31 -46.73
C VAL A 368 -9.43 -23.35 -45.63
N LEU A 369 -8.62 -23.33 -44.56
CA LEU A 369 -8.78 -24.28 -43.45
C LEU A 369 -9.94 -23.92 -42.51
N ARG A 370 -10.21 -22.64 -42.29
CA ARG A 370 -11.21 -22.16 -41.32
C ARG A 370 -12.61 -21.97 -41.93
N ALA A 371 -12.71 -21.68 -43.23
CA ALA A 371 -14.00 -21.51 -43.91
C ALA A 371 -14.91 -22.76 -43.80
N PRO A 372 -14.42 -24.01 -43.94
CA PRO A 372 -15.25 -25.20 -43.77
C PRO A 372 -15.80 -25.32 -42.35
N VAL A 373 -14.98 -25.04 -41.32
CA VAL A 373 -15.41 -25.09 -39.91
C VAL A 373 -16.47 -24.05 -39.62
N MET A 374 -16.31 -22.82 -40.13
CA MET A 374 -17.30 -21.75 -40.01
C MET A 374 -18.59 -22.10 -40.75
N LEU A 375 -18.51 -22.69 -41.94
CA LEU A 375 -19.68 -23.17 -42.69
C LEU A 375 -20.45 -24.25 -41.94
N VAL A 376 -19.75 -25.20 -41.31
CA VAL A 376 -20.39 -26.24 -40.47
C VAL A 376 -21.08 -25.60 -39.26
N LYS A 377 -20.45 -24.63 -38.60
CA LYS A 377 -21.07 -23.89 -37.48
C LYS A 377 -22.31 -23.12 -37.91
N ILE A 378 -22.25 -22.43 -39.05
CA ILE A 378 -23.40 -21.71 -39.63
C ILE A 378 -24.50 -22.69 -40.00
N ALA A 379 -24.17 -23.81 -40.64
CA ALA A 379 -25.15 -24.85 -40.97
C ALA A 379 -25.79 -25.45 -39.71
N GLY A 380 -25.02 -25.63 -38.63
CA GLY A 380 -25.53 -26.02 -37.32
C GLY A 380 -26.51 -25.00 -36.75
N ARG A 381 -26.15 -23.70 -36.77
CA ARG A 381 -27.00 -22.60 -36.30
C ARG A 381 -28.28 -22.44 -37.14
N VAL A 382 -28.17 -22.60 -38.46
CA VAL A 382 -29.32 -22.57 -39.38
C VAL A 382 -30.22 -23.79 -39.16
N LYS A 383 -29.64 -24.97 -38.91
CA LYS A 383 -30.39 -26.16 -38.53
C LYS A 383 -31.11 -25.97 -37.20
N GLU A 384 -30.46 -25.38 -36.20
CA GLU A 384 -31.04 -25.03 -34.89
C GLU A 384 -32.25 -24.08 -35.08
N LEU A 385 -32.09 -23.03 -35.89
CA LEU A 385 -33.16 -22.07 -36.21
C LEU A 385 -34.32 -22.69 -37.02
N LEU A 386 -34.04 -23.61 -37.95
CA LEU A 386 -35.04 -24.27 -38.79
C LEU A 386 -35.74 -25.45 -38.12
N SER A 387 -35.06 -26.12 -37.17
CA SER A 387 -35.65 -27.25 -36.44
C SER A 387 -36.74 -26.77 -35.49
N GLY A 388 -36.87 -25.47 -35.25
CA GLY A 388 -38.10 -24.83 -34.77
C GLY A 388 -38.61 -25.38 -33.43
N GLU A 389 -37.75 -26.06 -32.68
CA GLU A 389 -38.04 -26.54 -31.33
C GLU A 389 -37.65 -25.41 -30.40
N GLY A 390 -38.54 -24.43 -30.32
CA GLY A 390 -38.60 -23.48 -29.23
C GLY A 390 -38.99 -24.19 -27.94
N GLU A 391 -38.15 -25.09 -27.45
CA GLU A 391 -38.21 -25.59 -26.09
C GLU A 391 -37.05 -25.00 -25.29
N GLY A 392 -37.43 -24.05 -24.45
CA GLY A 392 -36.85 -23.83 -23.13
C GLY A 392 -35.40 -23.44 -23.10
N GLY A 393 -35.14 -22.18 -22.74
CA GLY A 393 -33.89 -21.85 -22.07
C GLY A 393 -33.67 -22.82 -20.91
N SER A 394 -32.77 -23.79 -21.10
CA SER A 394 -32.01 -24.31 -20.00
C SER A 394 -30.99 -23.23 -19.69
N GLU A 395 -31.29 -22.45 -18.65
CA GLU A 395 -30.26 -21.93 -17.74
C GLU A 395 -29.35 -23.11 -17.39
N THR A 396 -28.34 -23.36 -18.21
CA THR A 396 -27.07 -23.84 -17.70
C THR A 396 -26.43 -22.61 -17.09
N ASP A 397 -26.58 -22.54 -15.76
CA ASP A 397 -25.70 -21.82 -14.84
C ASP A 397 -24.25 -22.28 -15.10
N ASP A 398 -23.67 -21.82 -16.21
CA ASP A 398 -22.24 -21.69 -16.33
C ASP A 398 -21.95 -20.25 -15.87
N ASP A 399 -21.63 -20.15 -14.57
CA ASP A 399 -20.97 -19.02 -13.92
C ASP A 399 -19.60 -18.73 -14.58
N GLU A 400 -19.57 -18.40 -15.87
CA GLU A 400 -18.50 -17.60 -16.44
C GLU A 400 -18.93 -16.15 -16.35
N ALA A 401 -18.37 -15.49 -15.34
CA ALA A 401 -18.38 -14.06 -15.15
C ALA A 401 -17.68 -13.36 -16.33
N ASP A 402 -18.37 -13.27 -17.47
CA ASP A 402 -18.08 -12.29 -18.49
C ASP A 402 -18.72 -10.96 -18.05
N SER A 403 -17.86 -10.13 -17.47
CA SER A 403 -18.15 -8.72 -17.25
C SER A 403 -18.48 -8.05 -18.58
N ASN A 404 -19.77 -7.77 -18.78
CA ASN A 404 -20.26 -6.75 -19.71
C ASN A 404 -19.59 -5.42 -19.35
N ILE A 405 -18.50 -5.10 -20.06
CA ILE A 405 -18.12 -3.73 -20.35
C ILE A 405 -19.09 -3.29 -21.45
N GLU A 406 -20.12 -2.56 -21.05
CA GLU A 406 -20.91 -1.76 -21.98
C GLU A 406 -19.98 -0.72 -22.59
N GLU A 407 -19.42 -1.04 -23.74
CA GLU A 407 -18.80 -0.09 -24.64
C GLU A 407 -19.94 0.74 -25.25
N GLU A 408 -20.29 1.84 -24.57
CA GLU A 408 -21.13 2.89 -25.11
C GLU A 408 -20.39 3.55 -26.27
N VAL A 409 -20.50 2.93 -27.46
CA VAL A 409 -20.07 3.50 -28.73
C VAL A 409 -21.01 4.66 -29.04
N THR A 410 -20.68 5.83 -28.49
CA THR A 410 -21.21 7.12 -28.94
C THR A 410 -20.62 7.40 -30.32
N THR A 411 -21.27 6.90 -31.36
CA THR A 411 -21.12 7.43 -32.72
C THR A 411 -21.67 8.85 -32.74
N THR A 412 -20.83 9.83 -32.41
CA THR A 412 -21.09 11.22 -32.81
C THR A 412 -20.95 11.27 -34.32
N ALA A 413 -22.09 11.30 -35.00
CA ALA A 413 -22.20 11.62 -36.41
C ALA A 413 -21.53 12.98 -36.65
N ASP A 414 -20.49 12.95 -37.47
CA ASP A 414 -19.87 14.11 -38.08
C ASP A 414 -20.85 14.67 -39.12
N SER A 415 -21.74 15.56 -38.67
CA SER A 415 -22.54 16.42 -39.53
C SER A 415 -21.72 17.68 -39.85
N SER A 416 -20.77 17.54 -40.76
CA SER A 416 -20.08 18.67 -41.40
C SER A 416 -20.27 18.61 -42.92
N GLU A 417 -21.52 18.79 -43.35
CA GLU A 417 -21.81 19.13 -44.74
C GLU A 417 -23.11 19.94 -44.78
N PHE A 418 -23.02 21.28 -44.70
CA PHE A 418 -23.93 22.22 -45.37
C PHE A 418 -23.43 23.66 -45.19
N GLN A 419 -22.91 24.20 -46.31
CA GLN A 419 -22.75 25.61 -46.75
C GLN A 419 -22.08 26.65 -45.85
#